data_AF-A0A1C5XIR6-F1
#
_entry.id   AF-A0A1C5XIR6-F1
#
_cell.length_a   1.000
_cell.length_b   1.000
_cell.length_c   1.000
_cell.angle_alpha   90.00
_cell.angle_beta   90.00
_cell.angle_gamma   90.00
#
_symmetry.space_group_name_H-M   'P 1'
#
loop_
_entity.id
_entity.type
_entity.pdbx_description
1 polymer ?
#
loop_
_entity_poly.entity_id
_entity_poly.type
_entity_poly.pdbx_seq_one_letter_code
_entity_poly.pdbx_strand_id
1 'polypeptide(L)' 'MNECCGTCEYHVPGEIPGESDWICNNAEAEEYALETEYSYCCEMYEERKR' A
#
# COMPACT_ATOMS: atom_id res chain seq x y z
N MET A 1 9.78 7.30 12.07
CA MET A 1 10.03 6.07 11.30
C MET A 1 8.88 6.00 10.33
N ASN A 2 9.17 6.10 9.03
CA ASN A 2 8.15 6.37 8.02
C ASN A 2 7.19 5.18 7.90
N GLU A 3 5.90 5.50 7.95
CA GLU A 3 4.75 4.61 7.80
C GLU A 3 4.55 4.32 6.31
N CYS A 4 5.50 3.55 5.75
CA CYS A 4 5.56 3.26 4.33
C CYS A 4 4.59 2.13 3.95
N CYS A 5 4.06 2.21 2.74
CA CYS A 5 3.15 1.21 2.16
C CYS A 5 3.71 -0.21 2.16
N GLY A 6 5.04 -0.34 2.12
CA GLY A 6 5.72 -1.62 2.25
C GLY A 6 5.43 -2.44 3.52
N THR A 7 4.96 -1.81 4.60
CA THR A 7 4.55 -2.48 5.84
C THR A 7 3.09 -2.27 6.20
N CYS A 8 2.34 -1.58 5.34
CA CYS A 8 0.92 -1.32 5.52
C CYS A 8 0.10 -2.62 5.32
N GLU A 9 -0.95 -2.81 6.10
CA GLU A 9 -1.86 -3.94 5.93
C GLU A 9 -2.64 -3.86 4.61
N TYR A 10 -2.97 -2.64 4.19
CA TYR A 10 -3.85 -2.39 3.05
C TYR A 10 -3.11 -2.33 1.72
N HIS A 11 -1.80 -2.12 1.72
CA HIS A 11 -1.03 -2.14 0.47
C HIS A 11 -0.64 -3.57 0.12
N VAL A 12 -1.15 -4.03 -1.02
CA VAL A 12 -0.93 -5.39 -1.54
C VAL A 12 -0.12 -5.33 -2.82
N PRO A 13 0.66 -6.37 -3.15
CA PRO A 13 1.33 -6.45 -4.44
C PRO A 13 0.31 -6.38 -5.58
N GLY A 14 0.63 -5.63 -6.63
CA GLY A 14 -0.18 -5.56 -7.85
C GLY A 14 -0.28 -6.90 -8.58
N GLU A 15 -1.27 -7.01 -9.46
CA GLU A 15 -1.56 -8.25 -10.19
C GLU A 15 -0.56 -8.56 -11.30
N ILE A 16 0.32 -7.61 -11.65
CA ILE A 16 1.30 -7.77 -12.72
C ILE A 16 2.60 -8.36 -12.15
N PRO A 17 2.92 -9.63 -12.45
CA PRO A 17 4.12 -10.27 -11.92
C PRO A 17 5.39 -9.64 -12.50
N GLY A 18 6.23 -9.09 -11.63
CA GLY A 18 7.52 -8.48 -11.99
C GLY A 18 7.48 -6.97 -12.05
N GLU A 19 6.31 -6.34 -11.97
CA GLU A 19 6.21 -4.92 -11.69
C GLU A 19 6.18 -4.67 -10.17
N SER A 20 6.71 -3.53 -9.76
CA SER A 20 6.91 -3.18 -8.35
C SER A 20 5.73 -2.39 -7.78
N ASP A 21 4.59 -2.43 -8.46
CA ASP A 21 3.42 -1.63 -8.16
C ASP A 21 2.67 -2.24 -6.96
N TRP A 22 2.45 -1.40 -5.96
CA TRP A 22 1.63 -1.73 -4.79
C TRP A 22 0.28 -1.07 -4.96
N ILE A 23 -0.79 -1.81 -4.71
CA ILE A 23 -2.15 -1.32 -4.83
C ILE A 23 -2.70 -1.09 -3.43
N CYS A 24 -3.26 0.09 -3.18
CA CYS A 24 -4.00 0.34 -1.95
C CYS A 24 -5.34 -0.39 -2.00
N ASN A 25 -5.58 -1.28 -1.05
CA ASN A 25 -6.81 -2.03 -0.88
C ASN A 25 -7.67 -1.49 0.29
N ASN A 26 -7.37 -0.29 0.80
CA ASN A 26 -8.21 0.38 1.81
C ASN A 26 -9.35 1.12 1.10
N ALA A 27 -10.57 0.60 1.19
CA ALA A 27 -11.75 1.20 0.55
C ALA A 27 -12.15 2.58 1.10
N GLU A 28 -11.61 2.98 2.26
CA GLU A 28 -11.83 4.28 2.87
C GLU A 28 -10.74 5.30 2.51
N ALA A 29 -9.65 4.86 1.86
CA ALA A 29 -8.56 5.73 1.44
C ALA A 29 -8.88 6.42 0.09
N GLU A 30 -8.37 7.64 -0.10
CA GLU A 30 -8.52 8.36 -1.38
C GLU A 30 -7.76 7.64 -2.51
N GLU A 31 -6.73 6.90 -2.16
CA GLU A 31 -5.88 6.13 -3.07
C GLU A 31 -6.39 4.71 -3.32
N TYR A 32 -7.61 4.37 -2.89
CA TYR A 32 -8.19 3.05 -3.13
C TYR A 32 -8.09 2.64 -4.60
N ALA A 33 -7.58 1.43 -4.85
CA ALA A 33 -7.34 0.85 -6.16
C ALA A 33 -6.37 1.66 -7.06
N LEU A 34 -5.62 2.62 -6.49
CA LEU A 34 -4.52 3.29 -7.17
C LEU A 34 -3.20 2.58 -6.91
N GLU A 35 -2.32 2.66 -7.90
CA GLU A 35 -0.94 2.21 -7.81
C GLU A 35 -0.11 3.20 -7.01
N THR A 36 0.73 2.67 -6.14
CA THR A 36 1.60 3.40 -5.22
C THR A 36 2.98 2.76 -5.19
N GLU A 37 4.00 3.56 -4.89
CA GLU A 37 5.35 3.05 -4.71
C GLU A 37 5.51 2.40 -3.32
N TYR A 38 6.43 1.44 -3.19
CA TYR A 38 6.74 0.81 -1.89
C TYR A 38 7.12 1.83 -0.79
N SER A 39 7.76 2.93 -1.19
CA SER A 39 8.17 4.04 -0.33
C SER A 39 7.08 5.08 -0.09
N TYR A 40 5.90 4.93 -0.69
CA TYR A 40 4.79 5.84 -0.47
C TYR A 40 4.41 5.85 1.02
N CYS A 41 4.22 7.04 1.59
CA CYS A 41 3.78 7.20 2.97
C CYS A 41 2.26 7.35 2.96
N CYS A 42 1.54 6.32 3.40
CA CYS A 42 0.08 6.32 3.41
C CYS A 42 -0.45 7.09 4.62
N GLU A 43 -1.39 8.02 4.41
CA GLU A 43 -2.03 8.76 5.50
C GLU A 43 -2.93 7.86 6.37
N MET A 44 -3.46 6.80 5.77
CA MET A 44 -4.29 5.77 6.41
C MET A 44 -3.46 4.49 6.69
N TYR A 45 -2.18 4.66 7.05
CA TYR A 45 -1.30 3.54 7.35
C TYR A 45 -1.81 2.75 8.55
N GLU A 46 -1.95 1.45 8.39
CA GLU A 46 -2.11 0.51 9.50
C GLU A 46 -1.04 -0.57 9.42
N GLU A 47 -0.41 -0.86 10.56
CA GLU A 47 0.63 -1.88 10.66
C GLU A 47 0.06 -3.27 10.37
N ARG A 48 0.68 -4.01 9.45
CA ARG A 48 0.31 -5.39 9.17
C ARG A 48 0.51 -6.28 10.40
N LYS A 49 -0.60 -6.71 11.02
CA LYS A 49 -0.57 -7.65 12.16
C LYS A 49 -0.05 -9.01 11.71
N ARG A 50 1.01 -9.49 12.38
CA ARG A 50 1.67 -10.77 12.15
C ARG A 50 1.14 -11.87 13.05
#